data_AF-A0AAV9HFT3-F1
#
_entry.id   AF-A0AAV9HFT3-F1
#
_cell.length_a   1.000
_cell.length_b   1.000
_cell.length_c   1.000
_cell.angle_alpha   90.00
_cell.angle_beta   90.00
_cell.angle_gamma   90.00
#
_symmetry.space_group_name_H-M   'P 1'
#
loop_
_entity.id
_entity.type
_entity.pdbx_description
1 polymer ?
#
loop_
_entity_poly.entity_id
_entity_poly.type
_entity_poly.pdbx_seq_one_letter_code
_entity_poly.pdbx_strand_id
1 'polypeptide(L)'
;APISVSDDGRVLRLRGRFVDKVASMAAALISVPMPGDSEIHPKRGLLAKTKKRLMNWVRECREVAAEGKWSVQASGAGFQRAFAETVVCGMTGFRDPVPDEVLAAAQVYFEHLFNFFAADYQPSRDVEAVLLAYGALVEQTLVGLTAARRFCWTEQGRLGQVRNQARKGDLFCVILGAEVPYLLRRIPGKDGSYYTLIGDSFLLGALQGEALSDERYETVDILIE
;
A
#
# COMPACT_ATOMS: atom_id res chain seq x y z
N ALA A 1 28.08 -10.23 -12.51
CA ALA A 1 27.26 -9.07 -12.11
C ALA A 1 25.94 -9.59 -11.52
N PRO A 2 25.30 -8.89 -10.56
CA PRO A 2 24.00 -9.33 -10.01
C PRO A 2 22.86 -9.26 -11.03
N ILE A 3 23.09 -8.61 -12.17
CA ILE A 3 22.16 -8.45 -13.28
C ILE A 3 22.93 -8.68 -14.59
N SER A 4 22.35 -9.42 -15.54
CA SER A 4 22.84 -9.54 -16.92
C SER A 4 21.69 -9.73 -17.90
N VAL A 5 21.93 -9.49 -19.19
CA VAL A 5 20.93 -9.65 -20.25
C VAL A 5 21.41 -10.76 -21.19
N SER A 6 20.50 -11.59 -21.70
CA SER A 6 20.80 -12.59 -22.72
C SER A 6 21.27 -11.94 -24.03
N ASP A 7 22.01 -12.69 -24.85
CA ASP A 7 22.57 -12.20 -26.11
C ASP A 7 21.50 -11.68 -27.10
N ASP A 8 20.29 -12.24 -27.04
CA ASP A 8 19.15 -11.82 -27.86
C ASP A 8 18.36 -10.64 -27.27
N GLY A 9 18.75 -10.14 -26.09
CA GLY A 9 18.11 -9.03 -25.41
C GLY A 9 16.73 -9.34 -24.79
N ARG A 10 16.29 -10.60 -24.79
CA ARG A 10 14.93 -10.98 -24.38
C ARG A 10 14.78 -11.38 -22.91
N VAL A 11 15.88 -11.79 -22.27
CA VAL A 11 15.87 -12.29 -20.90
C VAL A 11 16.79 -11.47 -20.03
N LEU A 12 16.24 -10.91 -18.96
CA LEU A 12 17.01 -10.26 -17.90
C LEU A 12 17.25 -11.29 -16.78
N ARG A 13 18.51 -11.62 -16.52
CA ARG A 13 18.91 -12.47 -15.40
C ARG A 13 19.25 -11.60 -14.21
N LEU A 14 18.67 -11.89 -13.06
CA LEU A 14 18.96 -11.19 -11.82
C LEU A 14 18.95 -12.14 -10.62
N ARG A 15 19.51 -11.69 -9.50
CA ARG A 15 19.41 -12.40 -8.22
C ARG A 15 18.50 -11.65 -7.26
N GLY A 16 17.70 -12.39 -6.51
CA GLY A 16 16.79 -11.80 -5.53
C GLY A 16 16.33 -12.81 -4.49
N ARG A 17 15.55 -12.31 -3.54
CA ARG A 17 14.94 -13.11 -2.47
C ARG A 17 13.43 -13.01 -2.56
N PHE A 18 12.74 -14.14 -2.64
CA PHE A 18 11.28 -14.17 -2.54
C PHE A 18 10.87 -14.07 -1.09
N VAL A 19 10.03 -13.09 -0.79
CA VAL A 19 9.69 -12.70 0.58
C VAL A 19 8.29 -13.16 0.95
N ASP A 20 7.31 -12.90 0.08
CA ASP A 20 5.90 -13.23 0.31
C ASP A 20 5.11 -13.37 -0.99
N LYS A 21 3.81 -13.62 -0.85
CA LYS A 21 2.86 -13.70 -1.95
C LYS A 21 1.60 -12.88 -1.65
N VAL A 22 1.08 -12.19 -2.67
CA VAL A 22 -0.18 -11.45 -2.58
C VAL A 22 -1.34 -12.40 -2.34
N ALA A 23 -2.08 -12.22 -1.23
CA ALA A 23 -3.27 -13.00 -0.89
C ALA A 23 -4.57 -12.30 -1.33
N SER A 24 -4.70 -11.02 -1.02
CA SER A 24 -5.86 -10.19 -1.37
C SER A 24 -5.45 -8.73 -1.56
N MET A 25 -6.30 -7.96 -2.25
CA MET A 25 -6.03 -6.56 -2.60
C MET A 25 -7.31 -5.74 -2.68
N ALA A 26 -7.24 -4.49 -2.27
CA ALA A 26 -8.27 -3.49 -2.53
C ALA A 26 -8.20 -3.01 -3.99
N ALA A 27 -9.20 -2.25 -4.45
CA ALA A 27 -9.13 -1.46 -5.65
C ALA A 27 -8.08 -0.34 -5.53
N ALA A 28 -7.57 0.13 -6.66
CA ALA A 28 -6.80 1.37 -6.69
C ALA A 28 -7.74 2.57 -6.48
N LEU A 29 -7.27 3.63 -5.82
CA LEU A 29 -8.11 4.80 -5.52
C LEU A 29 -8.72 5.42 -6.78
N ILE A 30 -7.97 5.43 -7.90
CA ILE A 30 -8.47 5.94 -9.19
C ILE A 30 -9.62 5.09 -9.77
N SER A 31 -9.74 3.84 -9.35
CA SER A 31 -10.82 2.93 -9.78
C SER A 31 -12.06 3.03 -8.89
N VAL A 32 -11.96 3.62 -7.70
CA VAL A 32 -13.13 3.85 -6.83
C VAL A 32 -14.03 4.90 -7.48
N PRO A 33 -15.33 4.65 -7.68
CA PRO A 33 -16.21 5.61 -8.35
C PRO A 33 -16.39 6.89 -7.53
N MET A 34 -16.69 8.00 -8.22
CA MET A 34 -17.07 9.24 -7.56
C MET A 34 -18.48 9.09 -6.96
N PRO A 35 -18.67 9.38 -5.67
CA PRO A 35 -19.97 9.21 -5.03
C PRO A 35 -20.99 10.25 -5.49
N GLY A 36 -22.26 9.83 -5.51
CA GLY A 36 -23.42 10.67 -5.80
C GLY A 36 -23.78 11.61 -4.63
N ASP A 37 -24.71 12.53 -4.90
CA ASP A 37 -25.13 13.53 -3.89
C ASP A 37 -25.85 12.91 -2.69
N SER A 38 -26.54 11.79 -2.88
CA SER A 38 -27.20 11.06 -1.79
C SER A 38 -26.19 10.41 -0.83
N GLU A 39 -25.06 9.93 -1.34
CA GLU A 39 -24.04 9.22 -0.56
C GLU A 39 -23.21 10.15 0.33
N ILE A 40 -23.15 11.44 -0.02
CA ILE A 40 -22.41 12.47 0.72
C ILE A 40 -23.29 13.26 1.71
N HIS A 41 -24.60 13.04 1.71
CA HIS A 41 -25.51 13.70 2.66
C HIS A 41 -25.06 13.44 4.12
N PRO A 42 -25.11 14.44 5.01
CA PRO A 42 -25.65 15.80 4.84
C PRO A 42 -24.68 16.81 4.22
N LYS A 43 -23.46 16.40 3.90
CA LYS A 43 -22.46 17.26 3.25
C LYS A 43 -22.78 17.42 1.76
N ARG A 44 -22.14 18.40 1.11
CA ARG A 44 -22.40 18.78 -0.29
C ARG A 44 -21.12 19.23 -1.01
N GLY A 45 -21.14 19.20 -2.33
CA GLY A 45 -20.08 19.72 -3.18
C GLY A 45 -18.91 18.77 -3.41
N LEU A 46 -17.95 19.21 -4.25
CA LEU A 46 -16.85 18.37 -4.73
C LEU A 46 -15.92 17.89 -3.60
N LEU A 47 -15.62 18.75 -2.62
CA LEU A 47 -14.77 18.37 -1.48
C LEU A 47 -15.36 17.19 -0.71
N ALA A 48 -16.68 17.22 -0.45
CA ALA A 48 -17.37 16.11 0.21
C ALA A 48 -17.34 14.84 -0.65
N LYS A 49 -17.49 14.95 -1.98
CA LYS A 49 -17.35 13.79 -2.88
C LYS A 49 -15.95 13.18 -2.84
N THR A 50 -14.91 14.01 -2.89
CA THR A 50 -13.52 13.55 -2.79
C THR A 50 -13.24 12.87 -1.44
N LYS A 51 -13.67 13.48 -0.32
CA LYS A 51 -13.53 12.88 1.01
C LYS A 51 -14.29 11.56 1.13
N LYS A 52 -15.50 11.47 0.56
CA LYS A 52 -16.30 10.24 0.57
C LYS A 52 -15.64 9.13 -0.27
N ARG A 53 -15.11 9.47 -1.44
CA ARG A 53 -14.35 8.54 -2.29
C ARG A 53 -13.13 8.00 -1.54
N LEU A 54 -12.36 8.88 -0.90
CA LEU A 54 -11.20 8.50 -0.09
C LEU A 54 -11.60 7.63 1.11
N MET A 55 -12.66 8.00 1.83
CA MET A 55 -13.20 7.21 2.94
C MET A 55 -13.62 5.81 2.48
N ASN A 56 -14.29 5.68 1.34
CA ASN A 56 -14.67 4.38 0.77
C ASN A 56 -13.44 3.53 0.42
N TRP A 57 -12.40 4.14 -0.16
CA TRP A 57 -11.14 3.45 -0.45
C TRP A 57 -10.41 3.00 0.83
N VAL A 58 -10.30 3.87 1.83
CA VAL A 58 -9.69 3.51 3.13
C VAL A 58 -10.47 2.40 3.82
N ARG A 59 -11.81 2.39 3.71
CA ARG A 59 -12.67 1.31 4.21
C ARG A 59 -12.30 -0.03 3.58
N GLU A 60 -12.22 -0.08 2.25
CA GLU A 60 -11.82 -1.30 1.52
C GLU A 60 -10.41 -1.76 1.91
N CYS A 61 -9.47 -0.83 2.09
CA CYS A 61 -8.12 -1.14 2.56
C CYS A 61 -8.13 -1.77 3.96
N ARG A 62 -8.96 -1.26 4.88
CA ARG A 62 -9.14 -1.82 6.22
C ARG A 62 -9.73 -3.23 6.16
N GLU A 63 -10.74 -3.44 5.31
CA GLU A 63 -11.32 -4.76 5.08
C GLU A 63 -10.25 -5.75 4.58
N VAL A 64 -9.38 -5.34 3.66
CA VAL A 64 -8.27 -6.18 3.17
C VAL A 64 -7.22 -6.44 4.24
N ALA A 65 -6.80 -5.42 4.99
CA ALA A 65 -5.73 -5.49 5.98
C ALA A 65 -5.99 -6.51 7.10
N ALA A 66 -7.24 -6.88 7.37
CA ALA A 66 -7.59 -7.78 8.46
C ALA A 66 -8.38 -9.01 7.99
N GLU A 67 -8.30 -9.37 6.69
CA GLU A 67 -9.12 -10.42 6.08
C GLU A 67 -10.62 -10.26 6.41
N GLY A 68 -11.09 -9.01 6.45
CA GLY A 68 -12.46 -8.62 6.77
C GLY A 68 -12.75 -8.42 8.26
N LYS A 69 -11.77 -8.61 9.16
CA LYS A 69 -11.95 -8.54 10.63
C LYS A 69 -11.42 -7.26 11.27
N TRP A 70 -11.34 -6.15 10.53
CA TRP A 70 -10.80 -4.90 11.06
C TRP A 70 -11.69 -4.39 12.20
N SER A 71 -11.08 -4.07 13.36
CA SER A 71 -11.74 -3.35 14.44
C SER A 71 -10.74 -2.41 15.09
N VAL A 72 -11.06 -1.12 15.21
CA VAL A 72 -10.19 -0.13 15.87
C VAL A 72 -9.90 -0.53 17.33
N GLN A 73 -10.83 -1.19 18.00
CA GLN A 73 -10.66 -1.64 19.39
C GLN A 73 -9.83 -2.93 19.49
N ALA A 74 -9.87 -3.80 18.48
CA ALA A 74 -9.12 -5.06 18.46
C ALA A 74 -7.73 -4.91 17.80
N SER A 75 -7.59 -3.98 16.87
CA SER A 75 -6.35 -3.63 16.20
C SER A 75 -5.50 -2.79 17.15
N GLY A 76 -4.52 -3.43 17.80
CA GLY A 76 -3.57 -2.73 18.67
C GLY A 76 -2.85 -1.58 17.97
N ALA A 77 -2.35 -0.61 18.75
CA ALA A 77 -1.73 0.62 18.24
C ALA A 77 -0.63 0.36 17.18
N GLY A 78 0.17 -0.71 17.36
CA GLY A 78 1.19 -1.11 16.39
C GLY A 78 0.62 -1.48 15.01
N PHE A 79 -0.54 -2.14 14.97
CA PHE A 79 -1.20 -2.50 13.71
C PHE A 79 -1.81 -1.28 13.01
N GLN A 80 -2.39 -0.36 13.77
CA GLN A 80 -2.92 0.90 13.23
C GLN A 80 -1.81 1.76 12.63
N ARG A 81 -0.64 1.80 13.28
CA ARG A 81 0.57 2.43 12.76
C ARG A 81 1.05 1.76 11.47
N ALA A 82 1.19 0.43 11.47
CA ALA A 82 1.56 -0.36 10.30
C ALA A 82 0.62 -0.11 9.11
N PHE A 83 -0.68 -0.01 9.37
CA PHE A 83 -1.68 0.34 8.36
C PHE A 83 -1.45 1.74 7.80
N ALA A 84 -1.30 2.75 8.65
CA ALA A 84 -1.06 4.13 8.22
C ALA A 84 0.23 4.23 7.39
N GLU A 85 1.31 3.60 7.85
CA GLU A 85 2.59 3.54 7.16
C GLU A 85 2.47 2.88 5.79
N THR A 86 1.73 1.78 5.69
CA THR A 86 1.51 1.09 4.40
C THR A 86 0.69 1.93 3.43
N VAL A 87 -0.37 2.58 3.91
CA VAL A 87 -1.22 3.45 3.09
C VAL A 87 -0.41 4.59 2.48
N VAL A 88 0.61 5.09 3.17
CA VAL A 88 1.53 6.13 2.66
C VAL A 88 2.87 5.56 2.18
N CYS A 89 3.01 4.25 1.99
CA CYS A 89 4.25 3.59 1.57
C CYS A 89 5.51 4.03 2.35
N GLY A 90 5.38 4.38 3.64
CA GLY A 90 6.48 4.86 4.48
C GLY A 90 7.14 6.16 4.02
N MET A 91 6.54 6.90 3.09
CA MET A 91 7.13 8.09 2.48
C MET A 91 6.14 9.26 2.42
N THR A 92 6.67 10.48 2.41
CA THR A 92 5.92 11.68 2.01
C THR A 92 5.79 11.76 0.49
N GLY A 93 4.98 12.69 -0.01
CA GLY A 93 4.90 13.00 -1.45
C GLY A 93 6.23 13.41 -2.10
N PHE A 94 7.26 13.73 -1.30
CA PHE A 94 8.60 14.11 -1.77
C PHE A 94 9.63 12.98 -1.71
N ARG A 95 9.19 11.73 -1.44
CA ARG A 95 10.05 10.53 -1.26
C ARG A 95 10.94 10.52 -0.02
N ASP A 96 10.79 11.50 0.87
CA ASP A 96 11.40 11.44 2.20
C ASP A 96 10.64 10.44 3.08
N PRO A 97 11.32 9.76 4.03
CA PRO A 97 10.65 8.96 5.05
C PRO A 97 9.55 9.77 5.76
N VAL A 98 8.40 9.15 5.97
CA VAL A 98 7.29 9.82 6.66
C VAL A 98 7.61 9.95 8.18
N PRO A 99 7.56 11.16 8.75
CA PRO A 99 7.78 11.34 10.19
C PRO A 99 6.69 10.69 11.05
N ASP A 100 7.03 10.34 12.29
CA ASP A 100 6.11 9.69 13.23
C ASP A 100 4.87 10.54 13.53
N GLU A 101 5.03 11.85 13.65
CA GLU A 101 3.93 12.78 13.86
C GLU A 101 2.95 12.80 12.67
N VAL A 102 3.45 12.59 11.44
CA VAL A 102 2.61 12.53 10.23
C VAL A 102 1.85 11.21 10.17
N LEU A 103 2.47 10.09 10.59
CA LEU A 103 1.77 8.81 10.73
C LEU A 103 0.66 8.86 11.78
N ALA A 104 0.93 9.50 12.93
CA ALA A 104 -0.09 9.72 13.95
C ALA A 104 -1.22 10.63 13.42
N ALA A 105 -0.88 11.71 12.71
CA ALA A 105 -1.87 12.59 12.09
C ALA A 105 -2.70 11.86 11.02
N ALA A 106 -2.10 10.96 10.25
CA ALA A 106 -2.83 10.14 9.26
C ALA A 106 -3.88 9.25 9.93
N GLN A 107 -3.59 8.66 11.10
CA GLN A 107 -4.57 7.89 11.86
C GLN A 107 -5.75 8.76 12.30
N VAL A 108 -5.48 9.94 12.87
CA VAL A 108 -6.52 10.91 13.24
C VAL A 108 -7.35 11.32 12.03
N TYR A 109 -6.69 11.57 10.89
CA TYR A 109 -7.35 11.92 9.64
C TYR A 109 -8.26 10.80 9.12
N PHE A 110 -7.84 9.53 9.20
CA PHE A 110 -8.69 8.41 8.82
C PHE A 110 -9.93 8.32 9.70
N GLU A 111 -9.78 8.37 11.02
CA GLU A 111 -10.94 8.36 11.92
C GLU A 111 -11.85 9.56 11.69
N HIS A 112 -11.29 10.74 11.42
CA HIS A 112 -12.05 11.91 11.01
C HIS A 112 -12.87 11.63 9.75
N LEU A 113 -12.29 11.03 8.71
CA LEU A 113 -13.01 10.68 7.47
C LEU A 113 -14.21 9.76 7.71
N PHE A 114 -14.07 8.75 8.58
CA PHE A 114 -15.16 7.81 8.87
C PHE A 114 -16.34 8.47 9.59
N ASN A 115 -16.07 9.49 10.40
CA ASN A 115 -17.09 10.23 11.14
C ASN A 115 -17.61 11.46 10.40
N PHE A 116 -16.87 11.99 9.41
CA PHE A 116 -17.15 13.25 8.71
C PHE A 116 -18.58 13.37 8.14
N PHE A 117 -19.18 12.24 7.75
CA PHE A 117 -20.52 12.20 7.15
C PHE A 117 -21.66 11.95 8.15
N ALA A 118 -21.37 11.72 9.42
CA ALA A 118 -22.41 11.70 10.45
C ALA A 118 -23.00 13.10 10.65
N ALA A 119 -24.31 13.18 10.88
CA ALA A 119 -25.05 14.44 10.90
C ALA A 119 -24.67 15.35 12.07
N ASP A 120 -24.35 14.76 13.21
CA ASP A 120 -24.02 15.38 14.48
C ASP A 120 -22.51 15.44 14.74
N TYR A 121 -21.68 14.89 13.85
CA TYR A 121 -20.24 14.87 14.05
C TYR A 121 -19.63 16.26 13.91
N GLN A 122 -18.96 16.67 14.98
CA GLN A 122 -18.07 17.83 15.05
C GLN A 122 -16.71 17.34 15.55
N PRO A 123 -15.61 17.63 14.84
CA PRO A 123 -14.28 17.30 15.34
C PRO A 123 -14.01 18.04 16.67
N SER A 124 -13.30 17.40 17.59
CA SER A 124 -12.81 18.09 18.78
C SER A 124 -11.74 19.12 18.39
N ARG A 125 -11.45 20.08 19.28
CA ARG A 125 -10.38 21.08 19.06
C ARG A 125 -9.02 20.43 18.75
N ASP A 126 -8.71 19.31 19.40
CA ASP A 126 -7.47 18.58 19.17
C ASP A 126 -7.42 17.96 17.76
N VAL A 127 -8.55 17.39 17.31
CA VAL A 127 -8.67 16.88 15.94
C VAL A 127 -8.54 18.04 14.94
N GLU A 128 -9.22 19.16 15.17
CA GLU A 128 -9.11 20.34 14.31
C GLU A 128 -7.67 20.86 14.20
N ALA A 129 -6.94 20.93 15.33
CA ALA A 129 -5.54 21.35 15.34
C ALA A 129 -4.64 20.41 14.52
N VAL A 130 -4.84 19.09 14.63
CA VAL A 130 -4.12 18.10 13.83
C VAL A 130 -4.43 18.23 12.34
N LEU A 131 -5.72 18.39 11.99
CA LEU A 131 -6.15 18.57 10.60
C LEU A 131 -5.60 19.86 10.00
N LEU A 132 -5.54 20.94 10.77
CA LEU A 132 -4.97 22.21 10.33
C LEU A 132 -3.46 22.11 10.10
N ALA A 133 -2.73 21.43 11.00
CA ALA A 133 -1.28 21.30 10.92
C ALA A 133 -0.83 20.33 9.82
N TYR A 134 -1.51 19.18 9.68
CA TYR A 134 -1.01 18.06 8.86
C TYR A 134 -1.98 17.61 7.76
N GLY A 135 -3.23 18.07 7.75
CA GLY A 135 -4.26 17.55 6.85
C GLY A 135 -3.89 17.64 5.37
N ALA A 136 -3.31 18.77 4.94
CA ALA A 136 -2.86 18.94 3.57
C ALA A 136 -1.74 17.94 3.19
N LEU A 137 -0.77 17.73 4.08
CA LEU A 137 0.33 16.79 3.88
C LEU A 137 -0.16 15.34 3.79
N VAL A 138 -1.08 14.95 4.68
CA VAL A 138 -1.70 13.63 4.69
C VAL A 138 -2.50 13.42 3.40
N GLU A 139 -3.38 14.36 3.03
CA GLU A 139 -4.20 14.26 1.82
C GLU A 139 -3.35 14.18 0.53
N GLN A 140 -2.32 15.01 0.41
CA GLN A 140 -1.40 14.98 -0.74
C GLN A 140 -0.66 13.65 -0.83
N THR A 141 -0.14 13.15 0.30
CA THR A 141 0.61 11.89 0.34
C THR A 141 -0.30 10.71 -0.02
N LEU A 142 -1.52 10.68 0.53
CA LEU A 142 -2.52 9.67 0.20
C LEU A 142 -2.81 9.63 -1.29
N VAL A 143 -3.18 10.77 -1.88
CA VAL A 143 -3.52 10.83 -3.30
C VAL A 143 -2.31 10.46 -4.17
N GLY A 144 -1.13 11.02 -3.87
CA GLY A 144 0.08 10.81 -4.66
C GLY A 144 0.57 9.36 -4.69
N LEU A 145 0.52 8.68 -3.54
CA LEU A 145 1.09 7.33 -3.41
C LEU A 145 0.08 6.21 -3.69
N THR A 146 -1.22 6.46 -3.56
CA THR A 146 -2.26 5.42 -3.65
C THR A 146 -3.05 5.45 -4.95
N ALA A 147 -3.04 6.55 -5.72
CA ALA A 147 -3.92 6.72 -6.89
C ALA A 147 -3.87 5.53 -7.87
N ALA A 148 -2.67 5.06 -8.23
CA ALA A 148 -2.45 3.98 -9.19
C ALA A 148 -1.93 2.68 -8.54
N ARG A 149 -2.02 2.57 -7.21
CA ARG A 149 -1.59 1.40 -6.44
C ARG A 149 -2.77 0.75 -5.75
N ARG A 150 -2.60 -0.52 -5.41
CA ARG A 150 -3.58 -1.31 -4.68
C ARG A 150 -2.98 -1.68 -3.33
N PHE A 151 -3.70 -1.37 -2.25
CA PHE A 151 -3.38 -1.91 -0.95
C PHE A 151 -3.55 -3.43 -0.96
N CYS A 152 -2.65 -4.17 -0.32
CA CYS A 152 -2.69 -5.62 -0.29
C CYS A 152 -2.39 -6.22 1.08
N TRP A 153 -2.91 -7.43 1.27
CA TRP A 153 -2.56 -8.37 2.33
C TRP A 153 -1.84 -9.56 1.73
N THR A 154 -0.82 -10.08 2.42
CA THR A 154 -0.03 -11.21 1.95
C THR A 154 -0.38 -12.52 2.66
N GLU A 155 0.09 -13.65 2.11
CA GLU A 155 -0.14 -14.98 2.71
C GLU A 155 0.50 -15.14 4.11
N GLN A 156 1.57 -14.39 4.41
CA GLN A 156 2.21 -14.38 5.74
C GLN A 156 1.70 -13.23 6.63
N GLY A 157 0.60 -12.58 6.24
CA GLY A 157 -0.06 -11.57 7.07
C GLY A 157 0.64 -10.21 7.13
N ARG A 158 1.32 -9.82 6.04
CA ARG A 158 1.95 -8.50 5.91
C ARG A 158 1.08 -7.55 5.11
N LEU A 159 1.30 -6.26 5.37
CA LEU A 159 0.68 -5.14 4.67
C LEU A 159 1.60 -4.66 3.55
N GLY A 160 1.01 -4.32 2.40
CA GLY A 160 1.76 -3.79 1.27
C GLY A 160 0.95 -2.92 0.32
N GLN A 161 1.66 -2.34 -0.65
CA GLN A 161 1.06 -1.70 -1.81
C GLN A 161 1.71 -2.18 -3.10
N VAL A 162 0.86 -2.46 -4.08
CA VAL A 162 1.26 -3.12 -5.33
C VAL A 162 0.71 -2.37 -6.54
N ARG A 163 1.29 -2.64 -7.72
CA ARG A 163 0.82 -2.04 -8.98
C ARG A 163 -0.61 -2.46 -9.30
N ASN A 164 -1.34 -1.63 -10.04
CA ASN A 164 -2.72 -1.92 -10.43
C ASN A 164 -2.87 -3.25 -11.20
N GLN A 165 -1.82 -3.68 -11.93
CA GLN A 165 -1.77 -4.93 -12.69
C GLN A 165 -1.53 -6.19 -11.83
N ALA A 166 -1.28 -6.02 -10.53
CA ALA A 166 -1.06 -7.12 -9.60
C ALA A 166 -2.28 -8.03 -9.48
N ARG A 167 -2.01 -9.31 -9.23
CA ARG A 167 -2.98 -10.39 -9.07
C ARG A 167 -2.66 -11.17 -7.80
N LYS A 168 -3.69 -11.82 -7.25
CA LYS A 168 -3.49 -12.84 -6.21
C LYS A 168 -2.50 -13.87 -6.73
N GLY A 169 -1.53 -14.21 -5.89
CA GLY A 169 -0.47 -15.16 -6.24
C GLY A 169 0.82 -14.54 -6.76
N ASP A 170 0.84 -13.23 -7.07
CA ASP A 170 2.08 -12.54 -7.42
C ASP A 170 3.05 -12.52 -6.22
N LEU A 171 4.34 -12.63 -6.51
CA LEU A 171 5.39 -12.84 -5.53
C LEU A 171 6.15 -11.55 -5.27
N PHE A 172 6.28 -11.19 -3.99
CA PHE A 172 7.19 -10.13 -3.58
C PHE A 172 8.63 -10.62 -3.64
N CYS A 173 9.47 -9.89 -4.35
CA CYS A 173 10.87 -10.18 -4.52
C CYS A 173 11.72 -8.96 -4.19
N VAL A 174 12.71 -9.12 -3.30
CA VAL A 174 13.76 -8.13 -3.09
C VAL A 174 14.90 -8.48 -4.03
N ILE A 175 15.02 -7.70 -5.11
CA ILE A 175 16.09 -7.83 -6.10
C ILE A 175 17.38 -7.27 -5.49
N LEU A 176 18.50 -8.00 -5.60
CA LEU A 176 19.77 -7.53 -5.05
C LEU A 176 20.23 -6.26 -5.75
N GLY A 177 20.42 -5.18 -4.98
CA GLY A 177 20.81 -3.86 -5.46
C GLY A 177 19.62 -2.94 -5.82
N ALA A 178 18.38 -3.41 -5.68
CA ALA A 178 17.22 -2.55 -5.78
C ALA A 178 16.92 -1.82 -4.46
N GLU A 179 16.36 -0.61 -4.56
CA GLU A 179 15.91 0.18 -3.41
C GLU A 179 14.58 -0.30 -2.81
N VAL A 180 13.76 -0.99 -3.60
CA VAL A 180 12.41 -1.42 -3.21
C VAL A 180 12.12 -2.85 -3.67
N PRO A 181 11.20 -3.58 -3.00
CA PRO A 181 10.67 -4.82 -3.51
C PRO A 181 9.99 -4.65 -4.87
N TYR A 182 9.94 -5.73 -5.62
CA TYR A 182 9.22 -5.86 -6.88
C TYR A 182 8.23 -7.01 -6.81
N LEU A 183 7.17 -6.93 -7.60
CA LEU A 183 6.28 -8.04 -7.85
C LEU A 183 6.68 -8.79 -9.12
N LEU A 184 6.78 -10.11 -8.98
CA LEU A 184 7.05 -11.04 -10.06
C LEU A 184 5.91 -12.06 -10.17
N ARG A 185 5.58 -12.45 -11.41
CA ARG A 185 4.59 -13.49 -11.68
C ARG A 185 5.23 -14.62 -12.46
N ARG A 186 5.07 -15.87 -12.00
CA ARG A 186 5.56 -17.06 -12.72
C ARG A 186 4.94 -17.15 -14.10
N ILE A 187 5.74 -17.50 -15.11
CA ILE A 187 5.25 -17.75 -16.48
C ILE A 187 4.81 -19.23 -16.60
N PRO A 188 3.53 -19.53 -16.84
CA PRO A 188 3.07 -20.91 -16.98
C PRO A 188 3.76 -21.62 -18.16
N GLY A 189 4.14 -22.89 -17.97
CA GLY A 189 4.72 -23.72 -19.03
C GLY A 189 6.23 -23.50 -19.29
N LYS A 190 6.88 -22.60 -18.55
CA LYS A 190 8.34 -22.48 -18.52
C LYS A 190 8.93 -23.16 -17.29
N ASP A 191 10.25 -23.28 -17.23
CA ASP A 191 10.91 -23.72 -16.01
C ASP A 191 10.55 -22.79 -14.82
N GLY A 192 10.74 -23.29 -13.61
CA GLY A 192 10.35 -22.59 -12.38
C GLY A 192 11.08 -21.26 -12.12
N SER A 193 11.96 -20.82 -13.02
CA SER A 193 12.83 -19.66 -12.87
C SER A 193 12.42 -18.47 -13.76
N TYR A 194 11.44 -18.63 -14.66
CA TYR A 194 10.95 -17.56 -15.53
C TYR A 194 9.76 -16.80 -14.94
N TYR A 195 9.85 -15.47 -14.96
CA TYR A 195 8.86 -14.57 -14.40
C TYR A 195 8.60 -13.36 -15.29
N THR A 196 7.37 -12.84 -15.25
CA THR A 196 7.04 -11.51 -15.75
C THR A 196 7.22 -10.49 -14.62
N LEU A 197 7.90 -9.38 -14.91
CA LEU A 197 7.98 -8.23 -14.00
C LEU A 197 6.67 -7.45 -14.00
N ILE A 198 5.99 -7.39 -12.85
CA ILE A 198 4.74 -6.62 -12.71
C ILE A 198 5.03 -5.16 -12.34
N GLY A 199 6.07 -4.94 -11.53
CA GLY A 199 6.57 -3.61 -11.16
C GLY A 199 6.96 -3.52 -9.70
N ASP A 200 7.33 -2.31 -9.27
CA ASP A 200 7.75 -2.01 -7.91
C ASP A 200 6.59 -2.10 -6.89
N SER A 201 6.94 -2.37 -5.64
CA SER A 201 5.98 -2.51 -4.55
C SER A 201 6.52 -1.99 -3.21
N PHE A 202 5.60 -1.72 -2.30
CA PHE A 202 5.88 -1.51 -0.89
C PHE A 202 5.45 -2.76 -0.14
N LEU A 203 6.32 -3.30 0.71
CA LEU A 203 5.99 -4.38 1.64
C LEU A 203 6.56 -4.01 2.99
N LEU A 204 5.68 -3.91 3.99
CA LEU A 204 6.07 -3.50 5.33
C LEU A 204 7.09 -4.50 5.90
N GLY A 205 8.21 -3.97 6.42
CA GLY A 205 9.30 -4.77 6.99
C GLY A 205 10.14 -5.54 5.96
N ALA A 206 10.19 -5.08 4.71
CA ALA A 206 11.05 -5.69 3.67
C ALA A 206 11.91 -4.68 2.89
N LEU A 207 11.89 -3.39 3.28
CA LEU A 207 12.45 -2.26 2.52
C LEU A 207 13.78 -1.75 3.08
N GLN A 208 14.02 -1.89 4.38
CA GLN A 208 15.19 -1.35 5.09
C GLN A 208 16.26 -2.43 5.31
N GLY A 209 16.34 -3.42 4.42
CA GLY A 209 17.31 -4.51 4.49
C GLY A 209 16.93 -5.68 5.39
N GLU A 210 15.74 -5.66 6.00
CA GLU A 210 15.25 -6.74 6.86
C GLU A 210 15.19 -8.06 6.08
N ALA A 211 14.64 -8.03 4.86
CA ALA A 211 14.54 -9.20 3.98
C ALA A 211 15.90 -9.74 3.51
N LEU A 212 16.96 -8.92 3.52
CA LEU A 212 18.32 -9.35 3.17
C LEU A 212 19.06 -9.97 4.36
N SER A 213 18.70 -9.54 5.57
CA SER A 213 19.29 -10.01 6.83
C SER A 213 18.57 -11.25 7.38
N ASP A 214 17.34 -11.49 6.94
CA ASP A 214 16.53 -12.64 7.35
C ASP A 214 16.96 -13.92 6.62
N GLU A 215 17.48 -14.88 7.37
CA GLU A 215 17.98 -16.17 6.87
C GLU A 215 16.87 -17.06 6.30
N ARG A 216 15.59 -16.78 6.60
CA ARG A 216 14.45 -17.52 6.05
C ARG A 216 14.29 -17.32 4.53
N TYR A 217 14.90 -16.26 3.98
CA TYR A 217 14.80 -15.94 2.56
C TYR A 217 16.10 -16.26 1.83
N GLU A 218 16.06 -17.29 1.00
CA GLU A 218 17.19 -17.68 0.18
C GLU A 218 17.36 -16.77 -1.04
N THR A 219 18.61 -16.57 -1.44
CA THR A 219 18.93 -15.87 -2.68
C THR A 219 18.88 -16.85 -3.84
N VAL A 220 18.08 -16.52 -4.86
CA VAL A 220 17.88 -17.36 -6.05
C VAL A 220 18.14 -16.57 -7.33
N ASP A 221 18.46 -17.30 -8.40
CA ASP A 221 18.49 -16.75 -9.76
C ASP A 221 17.07 -16.63 -10.32
N ILE A 222 16.81 -15.52 -10.99
CA ILE A 222 15.50 -15.13 -11.53
C ILE A 222 15.70 -14.70 -12.97
N LEU A 223 14.91 -15.26 -13.87
CA LEU A 223 14.88 -14.93 -15.28
C LEU A 223 13.61 -14.13 -15.54
N ILE A 224 13.75 -12.88 -15.99
CA ILE A 224 12.64 -12.02 -16.37
C ILE A 224 12.51 -11.99 -17.89
N GLU A 225 11.28 -12.17 -18.36
CA GLU A 225 10.88 -12.10 -19.76
C GLU A 225 9.60 -11.25 -19.94
#